data_AF-A0A5N5FTC3-F1
#
_entry.id   AF-A0A5N5FTC3-F1
#
_cell.length_a   1.000
_cell.length_b   1.000
_cell.length_c   1.000
_cell.angle_alpha   90.00
_cell.angle_beta   90.00
_cell.angle_gamma   90.00
#
_symmetry.space_group_name_H-M   'P 1'
#
loop_
_entity.id
_entity.type
_entity.pdbx_description
1 polymer ?
#
loop_
_entity_poly.entity_id
_entity_poly.type
_entity_poly.pdbx_seq_one_letter_code
_entity_poly.pdbx_strand_id
1 'polypeptide(L)'
;MSSRGSWWGSKSLTSLLRQHRLKKKEDIRIHTASVHAALSVTRLAAAIASVAAAKSGIESVEVGEDGNPIIISDIVASAAYLVAAVCAEAAESLGAHNTHVSSAINSGLAIQTTGDMITLTADAATCNSQSIECFLRQNLHKK
;
A
#
# COMPACT_ATOMS: atom_id res chain seq x y z
N MET A 1 -49.14 -25.11 39.23
CA MET A 1 -48.20 -23.99 38.97
C MET A 1 -46.80 -24.56 38.86
N SER A 2 -46.18 -24.59 37.68
CA SER A 2 -44.72 -24.64 37.54
C SER A 2 -44.33 -23.88 36.28
N SER A 3 -43.70 -22.73 36.50
CA SER A 3 -43.34 -21.70 35.53
C SER A 3 -42.42 -22.21 34.43
N ARG A 4 -42.76 -21.90 33.18
CA ARG A 4 -41.84 -21.98 32.04
C ARG A 4 -40.91 -20.77 32.11
N GLY A 5 -39.67 -20.97 32.55
CA GLY A 5 -38.62 -19.96 32.45
C GLY A 5 -38.22 -19.76 30.97
N SER A 6 -38.46 -18.57 30.46
CA SER A 6 -38.15 -18.16 29.08
C SER A 6 -36.64 -17.96 28.89
N TRP A 7 -35.99 -18.97 28.31
CA TRP A 7 -34.58 -18.92 27.89
C TRP A 7 -34.40 -18.21 26.53
N TRP A 8 -34.96 -17.02 26.33
CA TRP A 8 -34.89 -16.29 25.05
C TRP A 8 -34.32 -14.86 25.19
N GLY A 9 -33.28 -14.67 26.00
CA GLY A 9 -32.58 -13.37 26.13
C GLY A 9 -31.13 -13.35 25.63
N SER A 10 -30.45 -14.50 25.62
CA SER A 10 -29.00 -14.56 25.42
C SER A 10 -28.56 -14.59 23.94
N LYS A 11 -29.41 -15.11 23.04
CA LYS A 11 -29.01 -15.38 21.64
C LYS A 11 -28.82 -14.10 20.81
N SER A 12 -29.60 -13.05 21.09
CA SER A 12 -29.56 -11.77 20.36
C SER A 12 -28.35 -10.92 20.76
N LEU A 13 -28.03 -10.82 22.07
CA LEU A 13 -26.86 -10.07 22.53
C LEU A 13 -25.55 -10.76 22.16
N THR A 14 -25.50 -12.10 22.20
CA THR A 14 -24.31 -12.84 21.73
C THR A 14 -24.14 -12.74 20.23
N SER A 15 -25.21 -12.67 19.43
CA SER A 15 -25.10 -12.48 17.98
C SER A 15 -24.71 -11.05 17.63
N LEU A 16 -25.17 -10.05 18.38
CA LEU A 16 -24.78 -8.64 18.22
C LEU A 16 -23.32 -8.41 18.61
N LEU A 17 -22.85 -8.98 19.74
CA LEU A 17 -21.45 -8.94 20.13
C LEU A 17 -20.57 -9.69 19.10
N ARG A 18 -21.04 -10.82 18.56
CA ARG A 18 -20.35 -11.54 17.48
C ARG A 18 -20.31 -10.72 16.20
N GLN A 19 -21.39 -10.06 15.79
CA GLN A 19 -21.40 -9.16 14.64
C GLN A 19 -20.46 -7.96 14.85
N HIS A 20 -20.43 -7.35 16.02
CA HIS A 20 -19.49 -6.26 16.34
C HIS A 20 -18.03 -6.73 16.34
N ARG A 21 -17.75 -7.95 16.84
CA ARG A 21 -16.42 -8.56 16.79
C ARG A 21 -15.98 -8.89 15.37
N LEU A 22 -16.89 -9.38 14.54
CA LEU A 22 -16.62 -9.67 13.13
C LEU A 22 -16.41 -8.38 12.33
N LYS A 23 -17.20 -7.34 12.60
CA LYS A 23 -17.05 -6.00 12.00
C LYS A 23 -15.71 -5.37 12.37
N LYS A 24 -15.34 -5.39 13.66
CA LYS A 24 -14.01 -4.93 14.14
C LYS A 24 -12.85 -5.76 13.56
N LYS A 25 -13.05 -7.07 13.33
CA LYS A 25 -12.03 -7.95 12.73
C LYS A 25 -11.84 -7.69 11.23
N GLU A 26 -12.89 -7.26 10.54
CA GLU A 26 -12.83 -6.90 9.13
C GLU A 26 -12.20 -5.51 8.92
N ASP A 27 -12.42 -4.58 9.85
CA ASP A 27 -11.73 -3.27 9.85
C ASP A 27 -10.21 -3.41 9.97
N ILE A 28 -9.74 -4.33 10.82
CA ILE A 28 -8.31 -4.65 10.96
C ILE A 28 -7.75 -5.27 9.66
N ARG A 29 -8.56 -6.06 8.94
CA ARG A 29 -8.15 -6.71 7.68
C ARG A 29 -8.02 -5.72 6.53
N ILE A 30 -8.96 -4.79 6.38
CA ILE A 30 -8.81 -3.69 5.43
C ILE A 30 -7.55 -2.90 5.74
N HIS A 31 -7.36 -2.55 7.02
CA HIS A 31 -6.22 -1.73 7.42
C HIS A 31 -4.88 -2.41 7.10
N THR A 32 -4.79 -3.71 7.38
CA THR A 32 -3.59 -4.50 7.06
C THR A 32 -3.36 -4.58 5.54
N ALA A 33 -4.42 -4.79 4.76
CA ALA A 33 -4.33 -4.83 3.30
C ALA A 33 -3.95 -3.46 2.70
N SER A 34 -4.49 -2.36 3.24
CA SER A 34 -4.18 -1.00 2.78
C SER A 34 -2.75 -0.58 3.15
N VAL A 35 -2.27 -0.95 4.34
CA VAL A 35 -0.85 -0.74 4.73
C VAL A 35 0.07 -1.48 3.78
N HIS A 36 -0.23 -2.75 3.51
CA HIS A 36 0.62 -3.55 2.63
C HIS A 36 0.64 -3.01 1.20
N ALA A 37 -0.51 -2.57 0.68
CA ALA A 37 -0.59 -1.90 -0.61
C ALA A 37 0.25 -0.61 -0.65
N ALA A 38 0.14 0.26 0.35
CA ALA A 38 0.92 1.49 0.42
C ALA A 38 2.43 1.23 0.51
N LEU A 39 2.85 0.24 1.33
CA LEU A 39 4.26 -0.17 1.43
C LEU A 39 4.79 -0.81 0.13
N SER A 40 3.99 -1.60 -0.58
CA SER A 40 4.39 -2.20 -1.86
C SER A 40 4.57 -1.14 -2.96
N VAL A 41 3.68 -0.14 -3.04
CA VAL A 41 3.85 1.01 -3.95
C VAL A 41 5.05 1.87 -3.56
N THR A 42 5.27 2.11 -2.26
CA THR A 42 6.47 2.82 -1.76
C THR A 42 7.75 2.13 -2.22
N ARG A 43 7.82 0.80 -2.07
CA ARG A 43 8.98 0.00 -2.49
C ARG A 43 9.19 0.06 -4.01
N LEU A 44 8.11 -0.07 -4.80
CA LEU A 44 8.19 0.02 -6.26
C LEU A 44 8.65 1.42 -6.71
N ALA A 45 8.10 2.48 -6.13
CA ALA A 45 8.49 3.86 -6.45
C ALA A 45 9.96 4.13 -6.10
N ALA A 46 10.43 3.66 -4.95
CA ALA A 46 11.85 3.72 -4.58
C ALA A 46 12.75 2.95 -5.57
N ALA A 47 12.31 1.78 -6.05
CA ALA A 47 13.04 1.02 -7.06
C ALA A 47 13.13 1.77 -8.40
N ILE A 48 12.02 2.38 -8.85
CA ILE A 48 12.01 3.20 -10.07
C ILE A 48 12.96 4.39 -9.92
N ALA A 49 12.96 5.05 -8.76
CA ALA A 49 13.85 6.17 -8.48
C ALA A 49 15.34 5.75 -8.58
N SER A 50 15.70 4.62 -7.98
CA SER A 50 17.07 4.07 -8.02
C SER A 50 17.51 3.72 -9.44
N VAL A 51 16.67 3.00 -10.19
CA VAL A 51 16.96 2.59 -11.58
C VAL A 51 17.05 3.80 -12.51
N ALA A 52 16.17 4.79 -12.34
CA ALA A 52 16.21 6.03 -13.11
C ALA A 52 17.47 6.84 -12.81
N ALA A 53 17.83 7.01 -11.53
CA ALA A 53 19.06 7.69 -11.15
C ALA A 53 20.33 7.01 -11.70
N ALA A 54 20.36 5.67 -11.74
CA ALA A 54 21.46 4.92 -12.35
C ALA A 54 21.59 5.14 -13.88
N LYS A 55 20.51 5.57 -14.54
CA LYS A 55 20.46 5.83 -15.99
C LYS A 55 20.87 7.26 -16.37
N SER A 56 20.85 8.20 -15.42
CA SER A 56 21.18 9.62 -15.59
C SER A 56 22.50 9.88 -16.33
N GLY A 57 23.51 9.03 -16.13
CA GLY A 57 24.82 9.15 -16.81
C GLY A 57 24.94 8.50 -18.20
N ILE A 58 23.87 7.88 -18.71
CA ILE A 58 23.91 7.02 -19.92
C ILE A 58 22.91 7.50 -20.99
N GLU A 59 21.94 8.35 -20.63
CA GLU A 59 20.80 8.73 -21.48
C GLU A 59 21.05 10.00 -22.30
N SER A 60 20.35 10.11 -23.44
CA SER A 60 20.38 11.26 -24.34
C SER A 60 19.96 12.54 -23.61
N VAL A 61 20.84 13.52 -23.63
CA VAL A 61 20.62 14.87 -23.11
C VAL A 61 19.70 15.62 -24.07
N GLU A 62 18.50 15.98 -23.62
CA GLU A 62 17.68 16.99 -24.29
C GLU A 62 18.27 18.37 -23.95
N VAL A 63 18.45 19.26 -24.92
CA VAL A 63 18.96 20.61 -24.63
C VAL A 63 17.77 21.52 -24.37
N GLY A 64 17.69 22.07 -23.16
CA GLY A 64 16.67 23.01 -22.76
C GLY A 64 16.76 24.33 -23.53
N GLU A 65 15.69 25.13 -23.46
CA GLU A 65 15.63 26.46 -24.08
C GLU A 65 16.68 27.42 -23.50
N ASP A 66 17.16 27.13 -22.29
CA ASP A 66 18.24 27.81 -21.57
C ASP A 66 19.64 27.26 -21.89
N GLY A 67 19.74 26.28 -22.80
CA GLY A 67 20.98 25.61 -23.16
C GLY A 67 21.47 24.58 -22.15
N ASN A 68 20.72 24.31 -21.07
CA ASN A 68 21.10 23.35 -20.06
C ASN A 68 20.71 21.92 -20.47
N PRO A 69 21.53 20.91 -20.11
CA PRO A 69 21.19 19.52 -20.34
C PRO A 69 19.99 19.11 -19.47
N ILE A 70 18.90 18.68 -20.09
CA ILE A 70 17.75 18.06 -19.45
C ILE A 70 17.97 16.55 -19.46
N ILE A 71 18.08 15.99 -18.26
CA ILE A 71 18.23 14.55 -18.03
C ILE A 71 16.88 14.01 -17.58
N ILE A 72 16.15 13.37 -18.51
CA ILE A 72 14.79 12.86 -18.24
C ILE A 72 14.80 11.87 -17.07
N SER A 73 15.83 11.05 -16.95
CA SER A 73 16.01 10.10 -15.85
C SER A 73 16.07 10.77 -14.47
N ASP A 74 16.65 11.97 -14.35
CA ASP A 74 16.66 12.72 -13.08
C ASP A 74 15.27 13.24 -12.70
N ILE A 75 14.51 13.70 -13.70
CA ILE A 75 13.11 14.12 -13.52
C ILE A 75 12.27 12.93 -13.06
N VAL A 76 12.42 11.78 -13.73
CA VAL A 76 11.72 10.54 -13.37
C VAL A 76 12.12 10.07 -11.97
N ALA A 77 13.41 10.12 -11.63
CA ALA A 77 13.88 9.73 -10.30
C ALA A 77 13.27 10.62 -9.21
N SER A 78 13.26 11.94 -9.43
CA SER A 78 12.69 12.91 -8.49
C SER A 78 11.18 12.73 -8.33
N ALA A 79 10.45 12.53 -9.43
CA ALA A 79 9.01 12.26 -9.39
C ALA A 79 8.70 10.95 -8.66
N ALA A 80 9.47 9.89 -8.92
CA ALA A 80 9.32 8.60 -8.26
C ALA A 80 9.62 8.70 -6.76
N TYR A 81 10.62 9.48 -6.34
CA TYR A 81 10.90 9.71 -4.93
C TYR A 81 9.75 10.47 -4.22
N LEU A 82 9.15 11.46 -4.87
CA LEU A 82 7.94 12.14 -4.35
C LEU A 82 6.77 11.18 -4.18
N VAL A 83 6.52 10.31 -5.15
CA VAL A 83 5.49 9.25 -5.04
C VAL A 83 5.80 8.31 -3.89
N ALA A 84 7.05 7.89 -3.73
CA ALA A 84 7.47 7.04 -2.62
C ALA A 84 7.21 7.72 -1.26
N ALA A 85 7.51 9.02 -1.14
CA ALA A 85 7.23 9.79 0.08
C ALA A 85 5.73 9.88 0.38
N VAL A 86 4.89 10.21 -0.61
CA VAL A 86 3.43 10.28 -0.43
C VAL A 86 2.84 8.91 -0.02
N CYS A 87 3.33 7.82 -0.61
CA CYS A 87 2.89 6.48 -0.25
C CYS A 87 3.40 6.04 1.14
N ALA A 88 4.59 6.48 1.55
CA ALA A 88 5.12 6.27 2.88
C ALA A 88 4.26 6.99 3.95
N GLU A 89 3.94 8.27 3.75
CA GLU A 89 3.04 9.04 4.60
C GLU A 89 1.64 8.40 4.69
N ALA A 90 1.14 7.90 3.56
CA ALA A 90 -0.12 7.16 3.52
C ALA A 90 -0.01 5.85 4.32
N ALA A 91 1.09 5.10 4.21
CA ALA A 91 1.30 3.88 4.99
C ALA A 91 1.34 4.17 6.49
N GLU A 92 2.04 5.23 6.92
CA GLU A 92 2.11 5.65 8.33
C GLU A 92 0.75 6.11 8.86
N SER A 93 -0.01 6.87 8.05
CA SER A 93 -1.39 7.26 8.37
C SER A 93 -2.33 6.05 8.50
N LEU A 94 -1.99 4.96 7.81
CA LEU A 94 -2.63 3.66 7.91
C LEU A 94 -1.98 2.77 9.00
N GLY A 95 -1.15 3.30 9.90
CA GLY A 95 -0.62 2.57 11.05
C GLY A 95 0.60 1.71 10.78
N ALA A 96 1.28 1.87 9.62
CA ALA A 96 2.58 1.26 9.40
C ALA A 96 3.63 1.84 10.37
N HIS A 97 4.51 0.99 10.89
CA HIS A 97 5.64 1.46 11.69
C HIS A 97 6.74 2.01 10.77
N ASN A 98 7.44 3.05 11.21
CA ASN A 98 8.49 3.71 10.42
C ASN A 98 9.63 2.75 9.99
N THR A 99 9.88 1.68 10.76
CA THR A 99 10.86 0.64 10.37
C THR A 99 10.41 -0.15 9.14
N HIS A 100 9.10 -0.38 8.97
CA HIS A 100 8.57 -1.09 7.79
C HIS A 100 8.67 -0.19 6.55
N VAL A 101 8.39 1.09 6.71
CA VAL A 101 8.53 2.11 5.66
C VAL A 101 10.00 2.21 5.23
N SER A 102 10.91 2.40 6.19
CA SER A 102 12.36 2.47 5.92
C SER A 102 12.87 1.19 5.26
N SER A 103 12.42 0.03 5.72
CA SER A 103 12.77 -1.26 5.11
C SER A 103 12.26 -1.36 3.67
N ALA A 104 11.03 -0.91 3.39
CA ALA A 104 10.45 -0.93 2.06
C ALA A 104 11.26 -0.04 1.10
N ILE A 105 11.57 1.20 1.50
CA ILE A 105 12.38 2.14 0.72
C ILE A 105 13.77 1.56 0.42
N ASN A 106 14.49 1.09 1.46
CA ASN A 106 15.82 0.51 1.30
C ASN A 106 15.80 -0.73 0.40
N SER A 107 14.80 -1.60 0.55
CA SER A 107 14.65 -2.78 -0.30
C SER A 107 14.30 -2.44 -1.75
N GLY A 108 13.63 -1.29 -1.98
CA GLY A 108 13.38 -0.77 -3.32
C GLY A 108 14.65 -0.20 -3.93
N LEU A 109 15.40 0.62 -3.18
CA LEU A 109 16.66 1.20 -3.64
C LEU A 109 17.72 0.15 -4.03
N ALA A 110 17.70 -1.01 -3.38
CA ALA A 110 18.61 -2.11 -3.67
C ALA A 110 18.34 -2.84 -5.01
N ILE A 111 17.21 -2.57 -5.66
CA ILE A 111 16.80 -3.25 -6.90
C ILE A 111 17.62 -2.74 -8.08
N GLN A 112 18.20 -3.68 -8.83
CA GLN A 112 19.04 -3.37 -9.99
C GLN A 112 18.66 -4.16 -11.25
N THR A 113 17.78 -5.15 -11.14
CA THR A 113 17.43 -6.03 -12.26
C THR A 113 16.02 -5.74 -12.78
N THR A 114 15.82 -5.91 -14.09
CA THR A 114 14.50 -5.77 -14.71
C THR A 114 13.52 -6.83 -14.20
N GLY A 115 13.98 -8.04 -13.91
CA GLY A 115 13.14 -9.12 -13.38
C GLY A 115 12.53 -8.79 -12.01
N ASP A 116 13.33 -8.16 -11.14
CA ASP A 116 12.86 -7.68 -9.84
C ASP A 116 11.84 -6.55 -10.00
N MET A 117 12.06 -5.62 -10.94
CA MET A 117 11.12 -4.52 -11.24
C MET A 117 9.76 -5.02 -11.73
N ILE A 118 9.76 -6.04 -12.61
CA ILE A 118 8.52 -6.70 -13.08
C ILE A 118 7.80 -7.35 -11.91
N THR A 119 8.54 -8.05 -11.05
CA THR A 119 7.99 -8.71 -9.86
C THR A 119 7.37 -7.70 -8.90
N LEU A 120 8.04 -6.58 -8.63
CA LEU A 120 7.51 -5.51 -7.77
C LEU A 120 6.28 -4.84 -8.37
N THR A 121 6.25 -4.65 -9.69
CA THR A 121 5.06 -4.12 -10.37
C THR A 121 3.86 -5.06 -10.21
N ALA A 122 4.08 -6.37 -10.39
CA ALA A 122 3.04 -7.39 -10.23
C ALA A 122 2.55 -7.48 -8.77
N ASP A 123 3.48 -7.41 -7.81
CA ASP A 123 3.18 -7.40 -6.38
C ASP A 123 2.34 -6.18 -5.99
N ALA A 124 2.76 -4.97 -6.40
CA ALA A 124 2.04 -3.73 -6.13
C ALA A 124 0.63 -3.75 -6.73
N ALA A 125 0.48 -4.23 -7.97
CA ALA A 125 -0.82 -4.38 -8.61
C ALA A 125 -1.73 -5.33 -7.82
N THR A 126 -1.20 -6.48 -7.39
CA THR A 126 -1.95 -7.49 -6.63
C THR A 126 -2.36 -6.96 -5.25
N CYS A 127 -1.44 -6.30 -4.54
CA CYS A 127 -1.72 -5.70 -3.24
C CYS A 127 -2.80 -4.62 -3.33
N ASN A 128 -2.75 -3.78 -4.38
CA ASN A 128 -3.76 -2.77 -4.62
C ASN A 128 -5.14 -3.39 -4.93
N SER A 129 -5.19 -4.39 -5.83
CA SER A 129 -6.42 -5.13 -6.12
C SER A 129 -7.01 -5.77 -4.86
N GLN A 130 -6.18 -6.39 -4.02
CA GLN A 130 -6.62 -7.01 -2.77
C GLN A 130 -7.17 -5.98 -1.78
N SER A 131 -6.54 -4.81 -1.67
CA SER A 131 -7.01 -3.71 -0.84
C SER A 131 -8.40 -3.23 -1.29
N ILE A 132 -8.60 -3.04 -2.60
CA ILE A 132 -9.88 -2.65 -3.19
C ILE A 132 -10.95 -3.73 -2.94
N GLU A 133 -10.63 -5.01 -3.13
CA GLU A 133 -11.58 -6.10 -2.85
C GLU A 133 -12.01 -6.15 -1.38
N CYS A 134 -11.06 -5.99 -0.45
CA CYS A 134 -11.36 -5.92 0.97
C CYS A 134 -12.28 -4.72 1.29
N PHE A 135 -12.04 -3.57 0.65
CA PHE A 135 -12.89 -2.39 0.79
C PHE A 135 -14.31 -2.61 0.27
N LEU A 136 -14.46 -3.25 -0.90
CA LEU A 136 -15.78 -3.54 -1.48
C LEU A 136 -16.58 -4.52 -0.61
N ARG A 137 -15.95 -5.59 -0.08
CA ARG A 137 -16.62 -6.55 0.82
C ARG A 137 -17.22 -5.89 2.06
N GLN A 138 -16.54 -4.91 2.63
CA GLN A 138 -17.05 -4.19 3.80
C GLN A 138 -18.22 -3.26 3.51
N ASN A 139 -18.21 -2.60 2.35
CA ASN A 139 -19.32 -1.74 1.94
C ASN A 139 -20.57 -2.57 1.59
N LEU A 140 -20.40 -3.77 1.05
CA LEU A 140 -21.51 -4.71 0.81
C LEU A 140 -22.13 -5.23 2.11
N HIS A 141 -21.33 -5.47 3.17
CA HIS A 141 -21.85 -5.88 4.48
C HIS A 141 -22.55 -4.76 5.28
N LYS A 142 -22.55 -3.51 4.80
CA LYS A 142 -23.24 -2.36 5.41
C LYS A 142 -24.60 -2.04 4.77
N LYS A 143 -24.94 -2.61 3.61
CA LYS A 143 -26.28 -2.53 2.98
C LYS A 143 -27.15 -3.69 3.44
#